data_AF-A0A0S4LSG5-F1
#
_entry.id   AF-A0A0S4LSG5-F1
#
_cell.length_a   1.000
_cell.length_b   1.000
_cell.length_c   1.000
_cell.angle_alpha   90.00
_cell.angle_beta   90.00
_cell.angle_gamma   90.00
#
_symmetry.space_group_name_H-M   'P 1'
#
loop_
_entity.id
_entity.type
_entity.pdbx_description
1 polymer ?
#
loop_
_entity_poly.entity_id
_entity_poly.type
_entity_poly.pdbx_seq_one_letter_code
_entity_poly.pdbx_strand_id
1 'polypeptide(L)'
;MKSGHMKHQQPLKSERGSEQATAVEHDSGDGRTSRHVPRRSDVSGARNFTQEEQWAYGLGWFGIGLGLAEMTAPRRLARIIGAPPGHEGLIRTMGLREITSGMAIVIQRKPTTAIWSRVAGDVLDFALLSAALTSRRSDRGRLVAATASVAGAMVMDLIVAQQLSRAVETRNGTTPITAALIIDRPRGELYSRWRDLSNLPQFMKHLVRIEVTDDRLSHWVAKGPAGSTVEWDAEITEDRSNECIAWRSVDGSEVDHAGSVRFESAPGGRGTMVTVKLQYRPPLGTVGSAVAAWFGEDPSQTVKMDLRRFKQVMETGEVITTDGQPAGRPESTSWKYDRAVRR
;
A
#
# COMPACT_ATOMS: atom_id res chain seq x y z
N MET A 1 36.88 -26.59 55.97
CA MET A 1 38.19 -27.04 56.48
C MET A 1 38.41 -28.45 55.92
N LYS A 2 39.31 -28.64 54.95
CA LYS A 2 40.64 -29.32 55.09
C LYS A 2 40.51 -30.67 55.80
N SER A 3 41.02 -31.82 55.37
CA SER A 3 42.06 -32.29 54.44
C SER A 3 41.93 -33.84 54.47
N GLY A 4 42.22 -34.71 53.50
CA GLY A 4 43.24 -34.76 52.45
C GLY A 4 43.94 -36.14 52.49
N HIS A 5 44.28 -36.72 51.33
CA HIS A 5 45.30 -37.77 50.98
C HIS A 5 44.66 -38.80 50.03
N MET A 6 45.24 -39.28 48.92
CA MET A 6 46.65 -39.48 48.56
C MET A 6 46.81 -39.63 47.03
N LYS A 7 47.97 -39.23 46.49
CA LYS A 7 48.46 -39.59 45.13
C LYS A 7 49.07 -41.00 45.15
N HIS A 8 48.98 -41.77 44.05
CA HIS A 8 50.08 -42.03 43.10
C HIS A 8 49.88 -43.28 42.19
N GLN A 9 50.41 -43.16 40.96
CA GLN A 9 51.08 -44.18 40.12
C GLN A 9 50.27 -45.10 39.18
N GLN A 10 50.41 -44.83 37.86
CA GLN A 10 50.62 -45.82 36.77
C GLN A 10 52.11 -46.29 36.78
N PRO A 11 52.60 -47.30 36.01
CA PRO A 11 52.17 -47.79 34.68
C PRO A 11 52.42 -49.30 34.36
N LEU A 12 52.44 -49.65 33.06
CA LEU A 12 52.88 -50.89 32.32
C LEU A 12 51.78 -51.90 31.90
N LYS A 13 51.87 -52.71 30.83
CA LYS A 13 52.49 -52.74 29.47
C LYS A 13 52.15 -54.14 28.92
N SER A 14 51.63 -54.31 27.70
CA SER A 14 51.70 -55.54 26.87
C SER A 14 51.28 -55.18 25.43
N GLU A 15 52.13 -55.25 24.40
CA GLU A 15 52.72 -56.37 23.64
C GLU A 15 51.76 -57.19 22.75
N ARG A 16 51.78 -56.82 21.46
CA ARG A 16 51.99 -57.59 20.20
C ARG A 16 51.24 -58.90 19.86
N GLY A 17 50.79 -58.91 18.59
CA GLY A 17 50.49 -60.07 17.71
C GLY A 17 48.98 -60.37 17.65
N SER A 18 48.29 -60.53 16.52
CA SER A 18 48.67 -60.93 15.15
C SER A 18 47.45 -60.72 14.22
N GLU A 19 47.74 -60.45 12.94
CA GLU A 19 46.99 -60.80 11.72
C GLU A 19 45.45 -60.92 11.74
N GLN A 20 44.78 -60.12 10.91
CA GLN A 20 44.15 -60.62 9.68
C GLN A 20 43.56 -59.47 8.85
N ALA A 21 43.81 -59.57 7.54
CA ALA A 21 43.30 -58.70 6.51
C ALA A 21 41.84 -59.04 6.18
N THR A 22 40.99 -58.01 6.03
CA THR A 22 39.91 -57.95 5.03
C THR A 22 39.36 -56.52 4.94
N ALA A 23 39.46 -55.93 3.74
CA ALA A 23 38.73 -54.81 3.12
C ALA A 23 37.91 -53.86 4.04
N VAL A 24 38.25 -52.56 4.23
CA VAL A 24 38.17 -51.42 3.27
C VAL A 24 36.75 -51.30 2.68
N GLU A 25 35.93 -50.26 2.89
CA GLU A 25 36.14 -48.88 3.36
C GLU A 25 34.81 -48.29 3.88
N HIS A 26 34.85 -47.61 5.02
CA HIS A 26 33.78 -46.72 5.49
C HIS A 26 34.28 -45.29 5.30
N ASP A 27 33.50 -44.51 4.58
CA ASP A 27 33.36 -43.04 4.60
C ASP A 27 34.46 -42.22 5.30
N SER A 28 35.26 -41.47 4.52
CA SER A 28 35.74 -40.13 4.89
C SER A 28 36.44 -39.39 3.73
N GLY A 29 35.76 -38.37 3.20
CA GLY A 29 36.37 -37.10 2.78
C GLY A 29 37.00 -37.02 1.38
N ASP A 30 36.31 -36.39 0.44
CA ASP A 30 36.86 -35.21 -0.26
C ASP A 30 35.74 -34.45 -1.01
N GLY A 31 35.27 -33.35 -0.41
CA GLY A 31 35.37 -32.02 -1.01
C GLY A 31 34.98 -31.77 -2.46
N ARG A 32 34.07 -32.55 -3.08
CA ARG A 32 33.53 -32.21 -4.41
C ARG A 32 32.46 -31.11 -4.29
N THR A 33 32.93 -29.91 -3.95
CA THR A 33 32.20 -28.66 -4.20
C THR A 33 32.04 -28.53 -5.71
N SER A 34 30.83 -28.79 -6.20
CA SER A 34 30.39 -28.30 -7.51
C SER A 34 30.47 -26.78 -7.46
N ARG A 35 31.64 -26.23 -7.81
CA ARG A 35 31.86 -24.81 -8.06
C ARG A 35 30.97 -24.43 -9.23
N HIS A 36 29.76 -23.98 -8.89
CA HIS A 36 28.91 -23.24 -9.80
C HIS A 36 29.65 -21.94 -10.10
N VAL A 37 30.45 -21.96 -11.17
CA VAL A 37 31.06 -20.74 -11.73
C VAL A 37 29.88 -19.85 -12.11
N PRO A 38 29.67 -18.69 -11.45
CA PRO A 38 28.64 -17.78 -11.88
C PRO A 38 29.04 -17.32 -13.27
N ARG A 39 28.21 -17.65 -14.26
CA ARG A 39 28.38 -17.17 -15.62
C ARG A 39 28.35 -15.64 -15.55
N ARG A 40 29.50 -15.01 -15.78
CA ARG A 40 29.63 -13.57 -16.04
C ARG A 40 28.73 -13.23 -17.24
N SER A 41 27.52 -12.80 -16.94
CA SER A 41 26.71 -11.93 -17.79
C SER A 41 26.14 -10.84 -16.89
N ASP A 42 27.05 -10.04 -16.36
CA ASP A 42 26.72 -8.70 -15.89
C ASP A 42 27.44 -7.76 -16.84
N VAL A 43 26.64 -6.94 -17.56
CA VAL A 43 26.84 -5.54 -17.94
C VAL A 43 25.87 -5.27 -19.10
N SER A 44 24.60 -5.09 -18.74
CA SER A 44 23.68 -4.17 -19.40
C SER A 44 22.54 -3.94 -18.43
N GLY A 45 22.76 -3.01 -17.49
CA GLY A 45 21.73 -2.48 -16.62
C GLY A 45 20.72 -1.66 -17.42
N ALA A 46 20.00 -2.29 -18.33
CA ALA A 46 18.78 -1.73 -18.88
C ALA A 46 17.76 -1.76 -17.73
N ARG A 47 17.58 -0.61 -17.07
CA ARG A 47 16.44 -0.42 -16.17
C ARG A 47 15.20 -0.72 -16.98
N ASN A 48 14.52 -1.83 -16.69
CA ASN A 48 13.19 -2.10 -17.22
C ASN A 48 12.22 -1.13 -16.53
N PHE A 49 12.20 0.12 -16.97
CA PHE A 49 11.22 1.10 -16.53
C PHE A 49 9.83 0.56 -16.83
N THR A 50 8.92 0.61 -15.85
CA THR A 50 7.50 0.32 -16.16
C THR A 50 7.01 1.36 -17.15
N GLN A 51 5.98 1.03 -17.93
CA GLN A 51 5.44 1.92 -18.97
C GLN A 51 5.13 3.33 -18.41
N GLU A 52 4.67 3.41 -17.16
CA GLU A 52 4.39 4.65 -16.42
C GLU A 52 5.65 5.49 -16.11
N GLU A 53 6.77 4.83 -15.74
CA GLU A 53 8.03 5.52 -15.53
C GLU A 53 8.60 6.07 -16.84
N GLN A 54 8.43 5.35 -17.95
CA GLN A 54 8.88 5.82 -19.27
C GLN A 54 8.18 7.12 -19.67
N TRP A 55 6.87 7.22 -19.42
CA TRP A 55 6.11 8.47 -19.65
C TRP A 55 6.59 9.61 -18.76
N ALA A 56 6.85 9.35 -17.47
CA ALA A 56 7.39 10.35 -16.55
C ALA A 56 8.78 10.86 -16.99
N TYR A 57 9.69 9.97 -17.39
CA TYR A 57 11.00 10.38 -17.91
C TYR A 57 10.90 11.20 -19.21
N GLY A 58 9.97 10.83 -20.11
CA GLY A 58 9.69 11.59 -21.32
C GLY A 58 9.22 13.02 -21.02
N LEU A 59 8.29 13.16 -20.07
CA LEU A 59 7.81 14.46 -19.60
C LEU A 59 8.90 15.28 -18.90
N GLY A 60 9.78 14.63 -18.11
CA GLY A 60 10.91 15.29 -17.47
C GLY A 60 11.87 15.92 -18.49
N TRP A 61 12.23 15.20 -19.55
CA TRP A 61 13.07 15.72 -20.62
C TRP A 61 12.38 16.80 -21.47
N PHE A 62 11.09 16.63 -21.73
CA PHE A 62 10.30 17.64 -22.43
C PHE A 62 10.29 18.98 -21.66
N GLY A 63 10.06 18.94 -20.35
CA GLY A 63 10.10 20.13 -19.49
C GLY A 63 11.48 20.81 -19.47
N ILE A 64 12.57 20.04 -19.38
CA ILE A 64 13.93 20.61 -19.47
C ILE A 64 14.13 21.35 -20.80
N GLY A 65 13.69 20.76 -21.91
CA GLY A 65 13.80 21.37 -23.23
C GLY A 65 12.99 22.66 -23.36
N LEU A 66 11.75 22.65 -22.88
CA LEU A 66 10.87 23.82 -22.91
C LEU A 66 11.43 24.96 -22.05
N GLY A 67 11.86 24.66 -20.82
CA GLY A 67 12.41 25.67 -19.93
C GLY A 67 13.72 26.29 -20.41
N LEU A 68 14.56 25.52 -21.12
CA LEU A 68 15.75 26.04 -21.79
C LEU A 68 15.39 27.01 -22.94
N ALA A 69 14.34 26.71 -23.70
CA ALA A 69 13.85 27.60 -24.75
C ALA A 69 13.32 28.92 -24.16
N GLU A 70 12.62 28.86 -23.03
CA GLU A 70 12.11 30.02 -22.29
C GLU A 70 13.23 30.90 -21.71
N MET A 71 14.32 30.29 -21.25
CA MET A 71 15.49 31.04 -20.75
C MET A 71 16.29 31.71 -21.86
N THR A 72 16.51 31.00 -22.97
CA THR A 72 17.39 31.44 -24.07
C THR A 72 16.72 32.40 -25.04
N ALA A 73 15.41 32.22 -25.29
CA ALA A 73 14.68 32.97 -26.30
C ALA A 73 13.35 33.60 -25.80
N PRO A 74 13.29 34.26 -24.62
CA PRO A 74 12.04 34.75 -24.03
C PRO A 74 11.34 35.80 -24.91
N ARG A 75 12.10 36.66 -25.59
CA ARG A 75 11.53 37.67 -26.52
C ARG A 75 10.94 37.06 -27.79
N ARG A 76 11.42 35.90 -28.22
CA ARG A 76 10.85 35.17 -29.37
C ARG A 76 9.58 34.46 -28.93
N LEU A 77 9.59 33.82 -27.76
CA LEU A 77 8.43 33.17 -27.18
C LEU A 77 7.29 34.14 -26.87
N ALA A 78 7.57 35.28 -26.24
CA ALA A 78 6.59 36.34 -26.01
C ALA A 78 5.89 36.78 -27.31
N ARG A 79 6.66 36.92 -28.40
CA ARG A 79 6.11 37.22 -29.72
C ARG A 79 5.28 36.07 -30.29
N ILE A 80 5.70 34.83 -30.09
CA ILE A 80 5.00 33.63 -30.58
C ILE A 80 3.63 33.49 -29.92
N ILE A 81 3.56 33.67 -28.60
CA ILE A 81 2.33 33.56 -27.80
C ILE A 81 1.46 34.82 -27.84
N GLY A 82 1.96 35.91 -28.42
CA GLY A 82 1.23 37.19 -28.51
C GLY A 82 1.18 37.96 -27.19
N ALA A 83 2.13 37.72 -26.28
CA ALA A 83 2.24 38.41 -25.00
C ALA A 83 2.81 39.83 -25.18
N PRO A 84 2.36 40.81 -24.37
CA PRO A 84 2.83 42.17 -24.46
C PRO A 84 4.31 42.30 -24.01
N PRO A 85 5.07 43.25 -24.58
CA PRO A 85 6.47 43.49 -24.20
C PRO A 85 6.62 43.76 -22.68
N GLY A 86 7.73 43.34 -22.07
CA GLY A 86 8.01 43.53 -20.64
C GLY A 86 7.76 42.31 -19.75
N HIS A 87 7.27 41.20 -20.31
CA HIS A 87 7.02 39.95 -19.57
C HIS A 87 8.17 38.93 -19.70
N GLU A 88 9.32 39.33 -20.23
CA GLU A 88 10.48 38.45 -20.44
C GLU A 88 11.05 37.90 -19.13
N GLY A 89 10.97 38.67 -18.05
CA GLY A 89 11.36 38.22 -16.71
C GLY A 89 10.47 37.08 -16.22
N LEU A 90 9.17 37.20 -16.43
CA LEU A 90 8.18 36.18 -16.05
C LEU A 90 8.38 34.88 -16.85
N ILE A 91 8.59 34.98 -18.16
CA ILE A 91 8.87 33.83 -19.03
C ILE A 91 10.16 33.12 -18.60
N ARG A 92 11.20 33.85 -18.20
CA ARG A 92 12.44 33.23 -17.68
C ARG A 92 12.24 32.52 -16.35
N THR A 93 11.40 33.06 -15.47
CA THR A 93 11.08 32.40 -14.19
C THR A 93 10.26 31.13 -14.40
N MET A 94 9.34 31.12 -15.38
CA MET A 94 8.64 29.91 -15.81
C MET A 94 9.62 28.88 -16.37
N GLY A 95 10.56 29.30 -17.21
CA GLY A 95 11.55 28.38 -17.78
C GLY A 95 12.48 27.75 -16.76
N LEU A 96 12.91 28.53 -15.76
CA LEU A 96 13.70 28.00 -14.64
C LEU A 96 12.89 26.99 -13.80
N ARG A 97 11.60 27.26 -13.56
CA ARG A 97 10.68 26.34 -12.86
C ARG A 97 10.53 25.03 -13.62
N GLU A 98 10.41 25.11 -14.94
CA GLU A 98 10.20 23.96 -15.81
C GLU A 98 11.44 23.05 -15.88
N ILE A 99 12.64 23.65 -15.94
CA ILE A 99 13.91 22.91 -15.82
C ILE A 99 14.02 22.24 -14.46
N THR A 100 13.74 22.99 -13.38
CA THR A 100 13.86 22.46 -12.00
C THR A 100 12.94 21.26 -11.78
N SER A 101 11.69 21.35 -12.25
CA SER A 101 10.71 20.26 -12.15
C SER A 101 11.09 19.07 -13.04
N GLY A 102 11.54 19.32 -14.27
CA GLY A 102 11.98 18.27 -15.18
C GLY A 102 13.23 17.53 -14.69
N MET A 103 14.21 18.25 -14.16
CA MET A 103 15.39 17.66 -13.51
C MET A 103 15.02 16.83 -12.28
N ALA A 104 14.07 17.30 -11.47
CA ALA A 104 13.59 16.56 -10.31
C ALA A 104 12.98 15.20 -10.72
N ILE A 105 12.26 15.13 -11.83
CA ILE A 105 11.70 13.87 -12.36
C ILE A 105 12.80 12.92 -12.84
N VAL A 106 13.82 13.44 -13.54
CA VAL A 106 14.90 12.62 -14.12
C VAL A 106 15.91 12.14 -13.06
N ILE A 107 16.13 12.93 -11.99
CA ILE A 107 17.15 12.66 -10.98
C ILE A 107 16.58 11.87 -9.79
N GLN A 108 15.35 12.12 -9.37
CA GLN A 108 14.82 11.57 -8.12
C GLN A 108 14.29 10.14 -8.29
N ARG A 109 14.54 9.30 -7.28
CA ARG A 109 14.01 7.93 -7.20
C ARG A 109 12.50 7.85 -6.88
N LYS A 110 11.87 8.97 -6.50
CA LYS A 110 10.43 9.07 -6.19
C LYS A 110 9.79 10.19 -7.04
N PRO A 111 9.48 9.93 -8.33
CA PRO A 111 9.06 10.97 -9.27
C PRO A 111 7.70 11.62 -8.94
N THR A 112 6.89 11.04 -8.06
CA THR A 112 5.51 11.50 -7.77
C THR A 112 5.45 12.94 -7.28
N THR A 113 6.29 13.31 -6.31
CA THR A 113 6.33 14.69 -5.79
C THR A 113 6.76 15.70 -6.85
N ALA A 114 7.68 15.30 -7.73
CA ALA A 114 8.19 16.16 -8.80
C ALA A 114 7.17 16.38 -9.93
N ILE A 115 6.34 15.38 -10.25
CA ILE A 115 5.24 15.55 -11.22
C ILE A 115 4.13 16.42 -10.62
N TRP A 116 3.80 16.28 -9.33
CA TRP A 116 2.82 17.17 -8.68
C TRP A 116 3.25 18.64 -8.65
N SER A 117 4.56 18.93 -8.51
CA SER A 117 5.05 20.31 -8.65
C SER A 117 4.91 20.86 -10.08
N ARG A 118 4.94 19.99 -11.09
CA ARG A 118 4.74 20.35 -12.49
C ARG A 118 3.28 20.72 -12.76
N VAL A 119 2.33 19.90 -12.29
CA VAL A 119 0.88 20.20 -12.34
C VAL A 119 0.57 21.55 -11.68
N ALA A 120 1.12 21.82 -10.50
CA ALA A 120 0.91 23.10 -9.82
C ALA A 120 1.46 24.29 -10.64
N GLY A 121 2.56 24.08 -11.36
CA GLY A 121 3.12 25.04 -12.29
C GLY A 121 2.22 25.32 -13.49
N ASP A 122 1.67 24.29 -14.11
CA ASP A 122 0.76 24.45 -15.25
C ASP A 122 -0.54 25.16 -14.87
N VAL A 123 -1.05 24.94 -13.64
CA VAL A 123 -2.18 25.71 -13.09
C VAL A 123 -1.87 27.21 -13.04
N LEU A 124 -0.66 27.56 -12.57
CA LEU A 124 -0.22 28.95 -12.50
C LEU A 124 -0.07 29.56 -13.90
N ASP A 125 0.53 28.85 -14.83
CA ASP A 125 0.75 29.32 -16.21
C ASP A 125 -0.59 29.47 -16.94
N PHE A 126 -1.52 28.53 -16.75
CA PHE A 126 -2.88 28.62 -17.26
C PHE A 126 -3.62 29.85 -16.70
N ALA A 127 -3.50 30.10 -15.39
CA ALA A 127 -4.12 31.26 -14.76
C ALA A 127 -3.56 32.59 -15.31
N LEU A 128 -2.24 32.67 -15.51
CA LEU A 128 -1.56 33.86 -16.05
C LEU A 128 -1.93 34.12 -17.52
N LEU A 129 -1.95 33.09 -18.37
CA LEU A 129 -2.38 33.21 -19.76
C LEU A 129 -3.88 33.54 -19.87
N SER A 130 -4.70 32.93 -19.02
CA SER A 130 -6.15 33.23 -18.96
C SER A 130 -6.41 34.67 -18.51
N ALA A 131 -5.67 35.17 -17.53
CA ALA A 131 -5.72 36.58 -17.14
C ALA A 131 -5.28 37.48 -18.30
N ALA A 132 -4.25 37.10 -19.05
CA ALA A 132 -3.77 37.87 -20.21
C ALA A 132 -4.81 37.97 -21.35
N LEU A 133 -5.73 37.01 -21.50
CA LEU A 133 -6.85 37.09 -22.46
C LEU A 133 -7.80 38.27 -22.20
N THR A 134 -7.88 38.73 -20.94
CA THR A 134 -8.70 39.89 -20.57
C THR A 134 -8.06 41.23 -20.98
N SER A 135 -6.76 41.23 -21.28
CA SER A 135 -6.01 42.43 -21.67
C SER A 135 -6.30 42.85 -23.12
N ARG A 136 -6.52 44.16 -23.35
CA ARG A 136 -6.78 44.72 -24.70
C ARG A 136 -5.53 44.85 -25.59
N ARG A 137 -4.34 44.56 -25.04
CA ARG A 137 -3.04 44.83 -25.68
C ARG A 137 -2.38 43.60 -26.31
N SER A 138 -3.09 42.47 -26.31
CA SER A 138 -2.52 41.16 -26.65
C SER A 138 -3.29 40.50 -27.78
N ASP A 139 -2.61 39.64 -28.54
CA ASP A 139 -3.23 38.90 -29.65
C ASP A 139 -4.07 37.74 -29.08
N ARG A 140 -5.39 37.92 -29.06
CA ARG A 140 -6.32 36.94 -28.48
C ARG A 140 -6.26 35.58 -29.17
N GLY A 141 -6.05 35.51 -30.49
CA GLY A 141 -6.01 34.23 -31.20
C GLY A 141 -4.81 33.38 -30.77
N ARG A 142 -3.65 34.03 -30.61
CA ARG A 142 -2.40 33.38 -30.21
C ARG A 142 -2.37 33.03 -28.72
N LEU A 143 -2.93 33.89 -27.88
CA LEU A 143 -3.10 33.60 -26.45
C LEU A 143 -4.08 32.43 -26.23
N VAL A 144 -5.20 32.37 -26.95
CA VAL A 144 -6.13 31.23 -26.85
C VAL A 144 -5.43 29.93 -27.21
N ALA A 145 -4.62 29.92 -28.28
CA ALA A 145 -3.83 28.75 -28.66
C ALA A 145 -2.78 28.36 -27.60
N ALA A 146 -2.10 29.34 -26.99
CA ALA A 146 -1.14 29.11 -25.92
C ALA A 146 -1.82 28.56 -24.65
N THR A 147 -2.94 29.15 -24.22
CA THR A 147 -3.74 28.67 -23.10
C THR A 147 -4.24 27.24 -23.31
N ALA A 148 -4.72 26.91 -24.52
CA ALA A 148 -5.16 25.56 -24.86
C ALA A 148 -4.00 24.54 -24.81
N SER A 149 -2.81 24.96 -25.22
CA SER A 149 -1.61 24.11 -25.18
C SER A 149 -1.19 23.80 -23.73
N VAL A 150 -1.18 24.82 -22.86
CA VAL A 150 -0.89 24.64 -21.42
C VAL A 150 -1.96 23.79 -20.75
N ALA A 151 -3.25 23.98 -21.08
CA ALA A 151 -4.31 23.12 -20.57
C ALA A 151 -4.13 21.65 -20.99
N GLY A 152 -3.68 21.39 -22.22
CA GLY A 152 -3.35 20.05 -22.68
C GLY A 152 -2.19 19.41 -21.91
N ALA A 153 -1.11 20.17 -21.68
CA ALA A 153 0.03 19.73 -20.87
C ALA A 153 -0.39 19.43 -19.42
N MET A 154 -1.18 20.32 -18.82
CA MET A 154 -1.73 20.15 -17.48
C MET A 154 -2.55 18.87 -17.33
N VAL A 155 -3.42 18.56 -18.32
CA VAL A 155 -4.22 17.32 -18.32
C VAL A 155 -3.32 16.10 -18.40
N MET A 156 -2.29 16.13 -19.25
CA MET A 156 -1.33 15.03 -19.34
C MET A 156 -0.57 14.83 -18.04
N ASP A 157 -0.08 15.90 -17.43
CA ASP A 157 0.64 15.85 -16.15
C ASP A 157 -0.25 15.38 -15.01
N LEU A 158 -1.54 15.75 -15.00
CA LEU A 158 -2.52 15.22 -14.05
C LEU A 158 -2.74 13.71 -14.22
N ILE A 159 -2.86 13.23 -15.47
CA ILE A 159 -3.01 11.80 -15.75
C ILE A 159 -1.78 11.03 -15.25
N VAL A 160 -0.57 11.51 -15.56
CA VAL A 160 0.67 10.84 -15.14
C VAL A 160 0.89 10.95 -13.63
N ALA A 161 0.59 12.08 -13.00
CA ALA A 161 0.66 12.24 -11.53
C ALA A 161 -0.28 11.24 -10.84
N GLN A 162 -1.50 11.09 -11.36
CA GLN A 162 -2.49 10.18 -10.79
C GLN A 162 -2.11 8.71 -11.00
N GLN A 163 -1.64 8.35 -12.21
CA GLN A 163 -1.16 7.01 -12.52
C GLN A 163 0.05 6.65 -11.65
N LEU A 164 1.02 7.55 -11.53
CA LEU A 164 2.21 7.33 -10.72
C LEU A 164 1.91 7.31 -9.21
N SER A 165 0.95 8.09 -8.72
CA SER A 165 0.52 8.04 -7.31
C SER A 165 -0.10 6.67 -6.99
N ARG A 166 -0.96 6.15 -7.87
CA ARG A 166 -1.53 4.79 -7.76
C ARG A 166 -0.46 3.70 -7.92
N ALA A 167 0.50 3.90 -8.82
CA ALA A 167 1.63 3.01 -9.03
C ALA A 167 2.57 2.97 -7.82
N VAL A 168 2.77 4.10 -7.12
CA VAL A 168 3.56 4.14 -5.88
C VAL A 168 2.83 3.49 -4.71
N GLU A 169 1.52 3.68 -4.58
CA GLU A 169 0.70 2.96 -3.60
C GLU A 169 0.78 1.43 -3.82
N THR A 170 0.69 0.99 -5.07
CA THR A 170 0.83 -0.43 -5.44
C THR A 170 2.28 -0.95 -5.34
N ARG A 171 3.30 -0.15 -5.67
CA ARG A 171 4.74 -0.51 -5.55
C ARG A 171 5.25 -0.57 -4.12
N ASN A 172 4.67 0.22 -3.21
CA ASN A 172 4.89 0.03 -1.77
C ASN A 172 4.22 -1.25 -1.25
N GLY A 173 3.47 -1.94 -2.12
CA GLY A 173 2.75 -3.17 -1.85
C GLY A 173 1.56 -2.96 -0.94
N THR A 174 1.15 -1.73 -0.62
CA THR A 174 0.16 -1.48 0.42
C THR A 174 -1.16 -1.05 -0.19
N THR A 175 -2.24 -1.81 0.04
CA THR A 175 -3.59 -1.44 -0.44
C THR A 175 -4.32 -0.69 0.68
N PRO A 176 -4.54 0.64 0.56
CA PRO A 176 -5.27 1.38 1.58
C PRO A 176 -6.77 1.06 1.49
N ILE A 177 -7.35 0.60 2.59
CA ILE A 177 -8.79 0.39 2.75
C ILE A 177 -9.33 1.46 3.70
N THR A 178 -10.43 2.10 3.34
CA THR A 178 -11.15 3.04 4.22
C THR A 178 -12.63 2.72 4.23
N ALA A 179 -13.22 2.65 5.43
CA ALA A 179 -14.66 2.48 5.62
C ALA A 179 -15.13 3.36 6.80
N ALA A 180 -16.35 3.87 6.70
CA ALA A 180 -16.96 4.67 7.77
C ALA A 180 -18.43 4.31 7.94
N LEU A 181 -18.92 4.35 9.18
CA LEU A 181 -20.31 4.08 9.52
C LEU A 181 -20.74 4.90 10.74
N ILE A 182 -22.00 5.37 10.76
CA ILE A 182 -22.59 6.02 11.93
C ILE A 182 -23.23 4.97 12.83
N ILE A 183 -22.87 4.97 14.11
CA ILE A 183 -23.37 4.07 15.16
C ILE A 183 -24.03 4.92 16.23
N ASP A 184 -25.27 4.61 16.58
CA ASP A 184 -26.11 5.32 17.53
C ASP A 184 -25.74 4.95 18.98
N ARG A 185 -24.47 5.18 19.32
CA ARG A 185 -23.91 4.97 20.65
C ARG A 185 -22.88 6.07 20.99
N PRO A 186 -22.69 6.39 22.28
CA PRO A 186 -21.67 7.34 22.71
C PRO A 186 -20.25 6.90 22.31
N ARG A 187 -19.40 7.86 21.90
CA ARG A 187 -18.01 7.59 21.49
C ARG A 187 -17.21 6.80 22.52
N GLY A 188 -17.45 7.03 23.82
CA GLY A 188 -16.70 6.36 24.88
C GLY A 188 -17.04 4.88 25.04
N GLU A 189 -18.29 4.49 24.79
CA GLU A 189 -18.67 3.08 24.76
C GLU A 189 -18.03 2.36 23.58
N LEU A 190 -18.07 2.98 22.39
CA LEU A 190 -17.48 2.43 21.17
C LEU A 190 -15.97 2.30 21.28
N TYR A 191 -15.31 3.34 21.78
CA TYR A 191 -13.87 3.35 22.01
C TYR A 191 -13.48 2.28 23.04
N SER A 192 -14.16 2.20 24.18
CA SER A 192 -13.84 1.22 25.23
C SER A 192 -14.03 -0.21 24.73
N ARG A 193 -15.10 -0.47 23.96
CA ARG A 193 -15.35 -1.78 23.37
C ARG A 193 -14.26 -2.18 22.36
N TRP A 194 -13.80 -1.22 21.55
CA TRP A 194 -12.74 -1.46 20.57
C TRP A 194 -11.36 -1.62 21.23
N ARG A 195 -11.08 -0.86 22.30
CA ARG A 195 -9.80 -0.85 23.00
C ARG A 195 -9.49 -2.17 23.69
N ASP A 196 -10.52 -2.89 24.13
CA ASP A 196 -10.40 -4.31 24.47
C ASP A 196 -10.39 -5.14 23.19
N LEU A 197 -9.18 -5.36 22.66
CA LEU A 197 -8.94 -6.03 21.39
C LEU A 197 -9.50 -7.46 21.34
N SER A 198 -9.69 -8.10 22.50
CA SER A 198 -10.31 -9.42 22.64
C SER A 198 -11.75 -9.45 22.11
N ASN A 199 -12.40 -8.29 21.99
CA ASN A 199 -13.75 -8.16 21.42
C ASN A 199 -13.76 -8.17 19.89
N LEU A 200 -12.66 -7.83 19.20
CA LEU A 200 -12.67 -7.66 17.74
C LEU A 200 -13.11 -8.92 16.99
N PRO A 201 -12.67 -10.15 17.34
CA PRO A 201 -13.11 -11.37 16.66
C PRO A 201 -14.63 -11.63 16.71
N GLN A 202 -15.36 -11.01 17.64
CA GLN A 202 -16.83 -11.16 17.73
C GLN A 202 -17.52 -10.58 16.48
N PHE A 203 -17.00 -9.49 15.94
CA PHE A 203 -17.58 -8.76 14.80
C PHE A 203 -16.67 -8.70 13.56
N MET A 204 -15.37 -8.98 13.68
CA MET A 204 -14.42 -9.10 12.57
C MET A 204 -14.18 -10.57 12.22
N LYS A 205 -15.03 -11.15 11.35
CA LYS A 205 -15.07 -12.62 11.12
C LYS A 205 -13.84 -13.21 10.41
N HIS A 206 -12.97 -12.35 9.89
CA HIS A 206 -11.69 -12.74 9.29
C HIS A 206 -10.61 -12.98 10.36
N LEU A 207 -10.79 -12.43 11.56
CA LEU A 207 -9.94 -12.71 12.73
C LEU A 207 -10.44 -13.96 13.45
N VAL A 208 -9.52 -14.87 13.75
CA VAL A 208 -9.78 -16.10 14.51
C VAL A 208 -9.68 -15.81 16.00
N ARG A 209 -8.59 -15.17 16.43
CA ARG A 209 -8.36 -14.76 17.83
C ARG A 209 -7.36 -13.60 17.90
N ILE A 210 -7.45 -12.83 18.98
CA ILE A 210 -6.42 -11.89 19.41
C ILE A 210 -6.10 -12.22 20.86
N GLU A 211 -4.82 -12.34 21.17
CA GLU A 211 -4.29 -12.56 22.51
C GLU A 211 -3.51 -11.31 22.92
N VAL A 212 -4.02 -10.57 23.90
CA VAL A 212 -3.34 -9.38 24.43
C VAL A 212 -2.21 -9.83 25.36
N THR A 213 -0.97 -9.50 25.02
CA THR A 213 0.22 -9.89 25.79
C THR A 213 0.65 -8.79 26.75
N ASP A 214 0.43 -7.53 26.39
CA ASP A 214 0.71 -6.33 27.18
C ASP A 214 -0.30 -5.22 26.85
N ASP A 215 -0.29 -4.09 27.55
CA ASP A 215 -1.17 -2.95 27.31
C ASP A 215 -1.15 -2.46 25.85
N ARG A 216 0.00 -2.60 25.17
CA ARG A 216 0.18 -2.21 23.77
C ARG A 216 0.46 -3.36 22.83
N LEU A 217 0.86 -4.54 23.31
CA LEU A 217 1.27 -5.67 22.47
C LEU A 217 0.20 -6.76 22.44
N SER A 218 -0.02 -7.32 21.26
CA SER A 218 -1.02 -8.37 21.05
C SER A 218 -0.61 -9.29 19.92
N HIS A 219 -0.93 -10.57 20.06
CA HIS A 219 -0.75 -11.60 19.04
C HIS A 219 -2.07 -11.85 18.31
N TRP A 220 -2.06 -11.74 16.98
CA TRP A 220 -3.24 -11.80 16.13
C TRP A 220 -3.19 -13.06 15.26
N VAL A 221 -4.31 -13.77 15.17
CA VAL A 221 -4.49 -14.90 14.26
C VAL A 221 -5.67 -14.63 13.36
N ALA A 222 -5.45 -14.67 12.04
CA ALA A 222 -6.47 -14.47 11.02
C ALA A 222 -6.56 -15.66 10.06
N LYS A 223 -7.68 -15.73 9.34
CA LYS A 223 -7.89 -16.71 8.28
C LYS A 223 -7.01 -16.36 7.08
N GLY A 224 -6.23 -17.33 6.63
CA GLY A 224 -5.35 -17.28 5.47
C GLY A 224 -5.91 -17.99 4.24
N PRO A 225 -5.13 -18.05 3.15
CA PRO A 225 -5.55 -18.64 1.89
C PRO A 225 -5.78 -20.13 2.01
N ALA A 226 -6.72 -20.67 1.23
CA ALA A 226 -7.00 -22.11 1.19
C ALA A 226 -7.30 -22.74 2.57
N GLY A 227 -7.83 -21.95 3.51
CA GLY A 227 -8.17 -22.43 4.86
C GLY A 227 -6.99 -22.49 5.82
N SER A 228 -5.81 -21.96 5.47
CA SER A 228 -4.70 -21.79 6.42
C SER A 228 -5.01 -20.70 7.45
N THR A 229 -4.14 -20.54 8.46
CA THR A 229 -4.10 -19.37 9.34
C THR A 229 -2.86 -18.54 9.07
N VAL A 230 -2.90 -17.27 9.44
CA VAL A 230 -1.76 -16.36 9.42
C VAL A 230 -1.70 -15.62 10.74
N GLU A 231 -0.49 -15.45 11.25
CA GLU A 231 -0.26 -14.96 12.60
C GLU A 231 0.76 -13.81 12.57
N TRP A 232 0.54 -12.81 13.41
CA TRP A 232 1.49 -11.71 13.59
C TRP A 232 1.33 -11.05 14.95
N ASP A 233 2.42 -10.46 15.44
CA ASP A 233 2.37 -9.58 16.60
C ASP A 233 2.10 -8.14 16.15
N ALA A 234 1.24 -7.45 16.87
CA ALA A 234 0.86 -6.07 16.64
C ALA A 234 1.04 -5.22 17.90
N GLU A 235 1.51 -3.99 17.69
CA GLU A 235 1.61 -2.95 18.68
C GLU A 235 0.60 -1.82 18.44
N ILE A 236 -0.02 -1.34 19.50
CA ILE A 236 -0.76 -0.07 19.49
C ILE A 236 0.27 1.06 19.36
N THR A 237 0.10 1.93 18.38
CA THR A 237 0.98 3.09 18.11
C THR A 237 0.36 4.40 18.60
N GLU A 238 -0.96 4.50 18.58
CA GLU A 238 -1.70 5.65 19.08
C GLU A 238 -2.87 5.18 19.93
N ASP A 239 -3.02 5.77 21.10
CA ASP A 239 -4.14 5.51 21.99
C ASP A 239 -4.63 6.84 22.58
N ARG A 240 -5.66 7.42 21.97
CA ARG A 240 -6.31 8.65 22.42
C ARG A 240 -7.73 8.34 22.86
N SER A 241 -7.96 8.49 24.16
CA SER A 241 -9.25 8.19 24.80
C SER A 241 -10.42 8.83 24.04
N ASN A 242 -11.37 7.98 23.65
CA ASN A 242 -12.60 8.36 22.94
C ASN A 242 -12.42 9.00 21.55
N GLU A 243 -11.21 9.01 21.00
CA GLU A 243 -10.89 9.67 19.72
C GLU A 243 -10.28 8.72 18.70
N CYS A 244 -9.23 7.98 19.06
CA CYS A 244 -8.44 7.22 18.09
C CYS A 244 -7.72 6.05 18.75
N ILE A 245 -7.68 4.92 18.05
CA ILE A 245 -6.75 3.82 18.31
C ILE A 245 -6.07 3.50 16.99
N ALA A 246 -4.73 3.49 16.98
CA ALA A 246 -3.93 3.07 15.83
C ALA A 246 -2.98 1.95 16.23
N TRP A 247 -2.72 1.04 15.31
CA TRP A 247 -1.86 -0.11 15.52
C TRP A 247 -1.07 -0.45 14.27
N ARG A 248 0.03 -1.18 14.45
CA ARG A 248 0.82 -1.78 13.37
C ARG A 248 1.41 -3.11 13.80
N SER A 249 1.70 -3.97 12.85
CA SER A 249 2.51 -5.16 13.07
C SER A 249 3.90 -4.78 13.58
N VAL A 250 4.44 -5.57 14.52
CA VAL A 250 5.81 -5.43 15.02
C VAL A 250 6.81 -5.70 13.89
N ASP A 251 7.96 -5.03 13.91
CA ASP A 251 9.02 -5.23 12.93
C ASP A 251 9.47 -6.70 12.91
N GLY A 252 9.50 -7.30 11.72
CA GLY A 252 9.86 -8.71 11.54
C GLY A 252 8.68 -9.69 11.55
N SER A 253 7.45 -9.22 11.78
CA SER A 253 6.23 -10.03 11.61
C SER A 253 6.05 -10.51 10.16
N GLU A 254 5.46 -11.69 9.99
CA GLU A 254 5.17 -12.29 8.66
C GLU A 254 4.21 -11.43 7.82
N VAL A 255 3.44 -10.57 8.48
CA VAL A 255 2.45 -9.68 7.88
C VAL A 255 2.80 -8.24 8.22
N ASP A 256 3.05 -7.40 7.19
CA ASP A 256 3.02 -5.95 7.40
C ASP A 256 1.57 -5.48 7.32
N HIS A 257 1.01 -5.14 8.47
CA HIS A 257 -0.36 -4.71 8.63
C HIS A 257 -0.44 -3.51 9.58
N ALA A 258 -1.10 -2.44 9.15
CA ALA A 258 -1.36 -1.26 9.96
C ALA A 258 -2.83 -0.85 9.87
N GLY A 259 -3.35 -0.30 10.97
CA GLY A 259 -4.73 0.12 11.05
C GLY A 259 -4.95 1.31 11.98
N SER A 260 -6.06 1.99 11.77
CA SER A 260 -6.59 2.96 12.73
C SER A 260 -8.10 2.94 12.75
N VAL A 261 -8.67 3.14 13.92
CA VAL A 261 -10.09 3.47 14.11
C VAL A 261 -10.18 4.86 14.74
N ARG A 262 -11.06 5.70 14.19
CA ARG A 262 -11.37 7.04 14.70
C ARG A 262 -12.84 7.13 15.07
N PHE A 263 -13.10 7.83 16.16
CA PHE A 263 -14.43 8.05 16.72
C PHE A 263 -14.71 9.56 16.74
N GLU A 264 -15.66 10.01 15.92
CA GLU A 264 -16.03 11.42 15.80
C GLU A 264 -17.53 11.58 16.04
N SER A 265 -17.96 12.72 16.59
CA SER A 265 -19.40 12.99 16.73
C SER A 265 -20.08 13.00 15.36
N ALA A 266 -21.15 12.23 15.21
CA ALA A 266 -21.90 12.20 13.96
C ALA A 266 -22.71 13.49 13.77
N PRO A 267 -22.85 13.99 12.53
CA PRO A 267 -23.69 15.16 12.26
C PRO A 267 -25.14 14.95 12.69
N GLY A 268 -25.74 15.99 13.28
CA GLY A 268 -27.13 15.99 13.72
C GLY A 268 -27.41 15.16 14.97
N GLY A 269 -26.39 14.88 15.79
CA GLY A 269 -26.57 14.16 17.06
C GLY A 269 -26.92 12.67 16.90
N ARG A 270 -26.64 12.08 15.72
CA ARG A 270 -26.99 10.69 15.38
C ARG A 270 -26.00 9.66 15.94
N GLY A 271 -25.41 9.92 17.09
CA GLY A 271 -24.36 9.11 17.70
C GLY A 271 -22.95 9.45 17.20
N THR A 272 -22.18 8.42 16.84
CA THR A 272 -20.75 8.52 16.54
C THR A 272 -20.44 8.00 15.14
N MET A 273 -19.69 8.76 14.36
CA MET A 273 -19.08 8.32 13.12
C MET A 273 -17.80 7.56 13.43
N VAL A 274 -17.79 6.26 13.11
CA VAL A 274 -16.64 5.38 13.25
C VAL A 274 -15.97 5.24 11.90
N THR A 275 -14.70 5.65 11.81
CA THR A 275 -13.90 5.56 10.58
C THR A 275 -12.73 4.62 10.77
N VAL A 276 -12.67 3.55 9.98
CA VAL A 276 -11.58 2.58 9.97
C VAL A 276 -10.73 2.78 8.72
N LYS A 277 -9.41 2.86 8.91
CA LYS A 277 -8.44 2.79 7.82
C LYS A 277 -7.51 1.61 8.07
N LEU A 278 -7.34 0.75 7.07
CA LEU A 278 -6.42 -0.37 7.11
C LEU A 278 -5.43 -0.28 5.94
N GLN A 279 -4.24 -0.80 6.17
CA GLN A 279 -3.16 -0.91 5.22
C GLN A 279 -2.50 -2.27 5.44
N TYR A 280 -2.33 -3.04 4.39
CA TYR A 280 -1.63 -4.33 4.48
C TYR A 280 -0.72 -4.48 3.27
N ARG A 281 0.42 -5.16 3.47
CA ARG A 281 1.28 -5.62 2.37
C ARG A 281 1.04 -7.11 2.12
N PRO A 282 0.67 -7.52 0.89
CA PRO A 282 0.66 -8.93 0.53
C PRO A 282 2.08 -9.52 0.68
N PRO A 283 2.20 -10.80 1.06
CA PRO A 283 3.49 -11.48 1.06
C PRO A 283 4.13 -11.50 -0.33
N LEU A 284 5.47 -11.42 -0.38
CA LEU A 284 6.24 -11.38 -1.64
C LEU A 284 5.88 -12.54 -2.58
N GLY A 285 5.73 -12.24 -3.87
CA GLY A 285 5.41 -13.24 -4.91
C GLY A 285 3.93 -13.44 -5.19
N THR A 286 3.03 -12.72 -4.48
CA THR A 286 1.58 -12.84 -4.67
C THR A 286 1.03 -11.67 -5.49
N VAL A 287 0.55 -11.96 -6.72
CA VAL A 287 -0.17 -10.98 -7.56
C VAL A 287 -1.67 -11.24 -7.41
N GLY A 288 -2.37 -10.37 -6.69
CA GLY A 288 -3.85 -10.25 -6.67
C GLY A 288 -4.67 -11.42 -6.07
N SER A 289 -4.20 -12.67 -6.16
CA SER A 289 -4.97 -13.87 -5.82
C SER A 289 -4.87 -14.29 -4.35
N ALA A 290 -3.75 -14.04 -3.67
CA ALA A 290 -3.59 -14.40 -2.26
C ALA A 290 -4.33 -13.44 -1.31
N VAL A 291 -4.46 -12.17 -1.70
CA VAL A 291 -5.27 -11.16 -0.98
C VAL A 291 -6.75 -11.51 -1.02
N ALA A 292 -7.23 -11.96 -2.18
CA ALA A 292 -8.60 -12.44 -2.35
C ALA A 292 -8.94 -13.60 -1.41
N ALA A 293 -7.92 -14.35 -0.97
CA ALA A 293 -8.08 -15.48 -0.08
C ALA A 293 -8.13 -15.09 1.41
N TRP A 294 -7.66 -13.90 1.81
CA TRP A 294 -7.76 -13.40 3.21
C TRP A 294 -9.04 -12.59 3.44
N PHE A 295 -9.43 -11.79 2.44
CA PHE A 295 -10.52 -10.81 2.59
C PHE A 295 -11.66 -10.99 1.58
N GLY A 296 -11.62 -12.00 0.71
CA GLY A 296 -12.53 -12.14 -0.43
C GLY A 296 -12.16 -11.24 -1.60
N GLU A 297 -12.94 -11.28 -2.69
CA GLU A 297 -12.71 -10.50 -3.93
C GLU A 297 -12.64 -8.96 -3.70
N ASP A 298 -13.20 -8.44 -2.60
CA ASP A 298 -13.16 -7.01 -2.27
C ASP A 298 -12.89 -6.77 -0.76
N PRO A 299 -11.62 -6.52 -0.38
CA PRO A 299 -11.24 -6.21 1.01
C PRO A 299 -11.98 -5.01 1.61
N SER A 300 -12.40 -4.06 0.78
CA SER A 300 -13.17 -2.90 1.26
C SER A 300 -14.57 -3.29 1.72
N GLN A 301 -15.19 -4.30 1.11
CA GLN A 301 -16.49 -4.82 1.55
C GLN A 301 -16.38 -5.56 2.87
N THR A 302 -15.30 -6.32 3.06
CA THR A 302 -15.08 -7.06 4.32
C THR A 302 -15.00 -6.10 5.51
N VAL A 303 -14.22 -5.02 5.41
CA VAL A 303 -14.14 -4.00 6.47
C VAL A 303 -15.50 -3.30 6.68
N LYS A 304 -16.23 -2.99 5.60
CA LYS A 304 -17.59 -2.42 5.72
C LYS A 304 -18.56 -3.38 6.42
N MET A 305 -18.49 -4.67 6.12
CA MET A 305 -19.30 -5.71 6.75
C MET A 305 -18.95 -5.86 8.24
N ASP A 306 -17.67 -5.81 8.58
CA ASP A 306 -17.22 -5.84 9.98
C ASP A 306 -17.70 -4.61 10.77
N LEU A 307 -17.68 -3.41 10.17
CA LEU A 307 -18.28 -2.22 10.78
C LEU A 307 -19.79 -2.34 10.95
N ARG A 308 -20.51 -2.98 10.02
CA ARG A 308 -21.95 -3.25 10.16
C ARG A 308 -22.23 -4.22 11.29
N ARG A 309 -21.43 -5.27 11.45
CA ARG A 309 -21.52 -6.21 12.58
C ARG A 309 -21.20 -5.50 13.89
N PHE A 310 -20.19 -4.64 13.91
CA PHE A 310 -19.86 -3.82 15.09
C PHE A 310 -21.05 -2.94 15.49
N LYS A 311 -21.67 -2.25 14.52
CA LYS A 311 -22.91 -1.49 14.74
C LYS A 311 -24.00 -2.36 15.37
N GLN A 312 -24.24 -3.55 14.84
CA GLN A 312 -25.24 -4.48 15.41
C GLN A 312 -24.89 -4.87 16.86
N VAL A 313 -23.65 -5.31 17.13
CA VAL A 313 -23.22 -5.65 18.50
C VAL A 313 -23.46 -4.48 19.46
N MET A 314 -23.11 -3.27 19.04
CA MET A 314 -23.21 -2.09 19.90
C MET A 314 -24.65 -1.60 20.06
N GLU A 315 -25.50 -1.69 19.03
CA GLU A 315 -26.86 -1.17 19.09
C GLU A 315 -27.85 -2.18 19.67
N THR A 316 -27.75 -3.45 19.26
CA THR A 316 -28.74 -4.49 19.57
C THR A 316 -28.23 -5.57 20.51
N GLY A 317 -26.93 -5.63 20.81
CA GLY A 317 -26.34 -6.65 21.70
C GLY A 317 -26.15 -8.03 21.06
N GLU A 318 -26.56 -8.23 19.81
CA GLU A 318 -26.43 -9.49 19.06
C GLU A 318 -25.92 -9.23 17.63
N VAL A 319 -25.07 -10.11 17.10
CA VAL A 319 -24.75 -10.17 15.66
C VAL A 319 -25.82 -11.01 14.97
N ILE A 320 -26.72 -10.39 14.20
CA ILE A 320 -27.64 -11.16 13.36
C ILE A 320 -26.81 -11.81 12.25
N THR A 321 -26.54 -13.11 12.38
CA THR A 321 -25.85 -13.91 11.35
C THR A 321 -26.89 -14.55 10.43
N THR A 322 -26.62 -14.57 9.13
CA THR A 322 -27.43 -15.30 8.14
C THR A 322 -26.97 -16.75 7.97
N ASP A 323 -25.88 -17.17 8.63
CA ASP A 323 -25.43 -18.57 8.63
C ASP A 323 -26.40 -19.41 9.45
N GLY A 324 -27.12 -20.30 8.76
CA GLY A 324 -28.03 -21.27 9.39
C GLY A 324 -29.51 -20.92 9.38
N GLN A 325 -29.98 -19.93 8.63
CA GLN A 325 -31.41 -19.88 8.29
C GLN A 325 -31.73 -20.96 7.24
N PRO A 326 -32.49 -22.01 7.56
CA PRO A 326 -33.03 -22.86 6.51
C PRO A 326 -33.96 -21.98 5.68
N ALA A 327 -33.63 -21.84 4.39
CA ALA A 327 -34.52 -21.18 3.43
C ALA A 327 -35.89 -21.83 3.55
N GLY A 328 -36.85 -21.06 4.09
CA GLY A 328 -38.22 -21.51 4.28
C GLY A 328 -38.90 -21.70 2.94
N ARG A 329 -39.05 -22.98 2.58
CA ARG A 329 -40.00 -23.60 1.63
C ARG A 329 -39.64 -23.56 0.12
N PRO A 330 -39.61 -24.73 -0.55
CA PRO A 330 -39.72 -24.78 -2.00
C PRO A 330 -41.17 -24.48 -2.38
N GLU A 331 -41.43 -23.30 -2.92
CA GLU A 331 -42.71 -23.03 -3.57
C GLU A 331 -42.65 -23.56 -5.00
N SER A 332 -42.90 -24.86 -5.15
CA SER A 332 -43.29 -25.43 -6.44
C SER A 332 -44.72 -25.02 -6.74
N THR A 333 -44.92 -23.96 -7.54
CA THR A 333 -46.18 -23.76 -8.23
C THR A 333 -45.98 -23.09 -9.59
N SER A 334 -45.34 -23.81 -10.53
CA SER A 334 -45.58 -23.57 -11.95
C SER A 334 -46.63 -24.57 -12.43
N TRP A 335 -47.89 -24.12 -12.49
CA TRP A 335 -49.02 -24.87 -13.05
C TRP A 335 -48.85 -25.23 -14.54
N LYS A 336 -47.77 -24.80 -15.19
CA LYS A 336 -47.51 -25.02 -16.63
C LYS A 336 -46.80 -26.33 -16.97
N TYR A 337 -46.42 -27.16 -15.99
CA TYR A 337 -45.75 -28.46 -16.26
C TYR A 337 -46.57 -29.71 -15.91
N ASP A 338 -47.83 -29.58 -15.47
CA ASP A 338 -48.69 -30.72 -15.10
C ASP A 338 -49.56 -31.24 -16.26
N ARG A 339 -49.00 -31.34 -17.47
CA ARG A 339 -49.70 -31.94 -18.63
C ARG A 339 -48.80 -32.80 -19.54
N ALA A 340 -47.85 -33.53 -18.94
CA ALA A 340 -47.02 -34.49 -19.69
C ALA A 340 -46.92 -35.89 -19.07
N VAL A 341 -47.64 -36.21 -17.99
CA VAL A 341 -47.65 -37.56 -17.41
C VAL A 341 -49.09 -38.01 -17.09
N ARG A 342 -49.90 -38.11 -18.14
CA ARG A 342 -51.05 -39.03 -18.21
C ARG A 342 -51.19 -39.48 -19.65
N ARG A 343 -50.46 -40.54 -19.99
CA ARG A 343 -50.87 -41.57 -20.94
C ARG A 343 -50.02 -42.81 -20.74
#